data_AF-A0A920EIC9-F1
#
_entry.id   AF-A0A920EIC9-F1
#
_cell.length_a   1.000
_cell.length_b   1.000
_cell.length_c   1.000
_cell.angle_alpha   90.00
_cell.angle_beta   90.00
_cell.angle_gamma   90.00
#
_symmetry.space_group_name_H-M   'P 1'
#
loop_
_entity.id
_entity.type
_entity.pdbx_description
1 polymer ?
#
loop_
_entity_poly.entity_id
_entity_poly.type
_entity_poly.pdbx_seq_one_letter_code
_entity_poly.pdbx_strand_id
1 'polypeptide(L)'
;MPDPFYGPINANYNDAYSGDINGDGFDDIVVGSTRKNPYYAGRHVQILISNGDGTFADQTSSRFPDQPRSDLDPSLEGTGIGGGVITLQDFDGDGDLDTRRYTGHIWWS
;
A
#
# COMPACT_ATOMS: atom_id res chain seq x y z
N MET A 1 -0.17 14.69 9.88
CA MET A 1 0.14 13.61 8.93
C MET A 1 -0.10 14.11 7.52
N PRO A 2 0.68 13.65 6.53
CA PRO A 2 0.43 13.89 5.12
C PRO A 2 -0.95 13.36 4.68
N ASP A 3 -1.49 13.94 3.61
CA ASP A 3 -2.74 13.46 3.02
C ASP A 3 -2.53 12.06 2.42
N PRO A 4 -3.57 11.20 2.45
CA PRO A 4 -3.50 9.90 1.82
C PRO A 4 -3.37 10.01 0.29
N PHE A 5 -2.73 9.03 -0.34
CA PHE A 5 -2.45 9.04 -1.79
C PHE A 5 -3.69 9.22 -2.67
N TYR A 6 -4.82 8.59 -2.30
CA TYR A 6 -6.10 8.76 -3.02
C TYR A 6 -6.88 10.01 -2.62
N GLY A 7 -6.30 10.87 -1.80
CA GLY A 7 -6.94 12.06 -1.26
C GLY A 7 -7.86 11.78 -0.06
N PRO A 8 -8.18 12.82 0.73
CA PRO A 8 -8.78 12.68 2.06
C PRO A 8 -10.19 12.08 2.07
N ILE A 9 -10.89 12.07 0.93
CA ILE A 9 -12.27 11.58 0.81
C ILE A 9 -12.40 10.25 0.07
N ASN A 10 -11.36 9.84 -0.67
CA ASN A 10 -11.41 8.70 -1.57
C ASN A 10 -10.42 7.58 -1.18
N ALA A 11 -9.70 7.73 -0.07
CA ALA A 11 -8.87 6.69 0.50
C ALA A 11 -9.67 5.86 1.53
N ASN A 12 -9.62 4.54 1.38
CA ASN A 12 -9.95 3.59 2.43
C ASN A 12 -8.63 3.00 2.95
N TYR A 13 -8.35 3.18 4.24
CA TYR A 13 -7.22 2.52 4.89
C TYR A 13 -7.57 1.06 5.15
N ASN A 14 -6.74 0.14 4.64
CA ASN A 14 -6.97 -1.29 4.80
C ASN A 14 -6.04 -1.90 5.86
N ASP A 15 -4.83 -1.36 5.99
CA ASP A 15 -3.84 -1.87 6.94
C ASP A 15 -2.81 -0.78 7.30
N ALA A 16 -2.18 -0.93 8.46
CA ALA A 16 -1.09 -0.07 8.91
C ALA A 16 -0.10 -0.83 9.79
N TYR A 17 1.17 -0.53 9.60
CA TYR A 17 2.28 -1.02 10.41
C TYR A 17 3.06 0.17 10.98
N SER A 18 3.62 -0.01 12.18
CA SER A 18 4.50 0.99 12.81
C SER A 18 5.80 0.36 13.28
N GLY A 19 6.89 1.10 13.14
CA GLY A 19 8.21 0.73 13.63
C GLY A 19 9.28 1.66 13.06
N ASP A 20 10.48 1.65 13.64
CA ASP A 20 11.61 2.45 13.16
C ASP A 20 12.16 1.90 11.82
N ILE A 21 11.82 2.55 10.71
CA ILE A 21 12.17 2.14 9.34
C ILE A 21 13.50 2.77 8.91
N ASN A 22 13.83 3.96 9.42
CA ASN A 22 15.02 4.70 9.00
C ASN A 22 16.21 4.59 9.98
N GLY A 23 16.01 3.98 11.15
CA GLY A 23 17.01 3.76 12.19
C GLY A 23 17.31 4.98 13.04
N ASP A 24 16.42 5.97 13.12
CA ASP A 24 16.63 7.21 13.87
C ASP A 24 16.13 7.16 15.32
N GLY A 25 15.51 6.04 15.71
CA GLY A 25 14.99 5.81 17.06
C GLY A 25 13.55 6.31 17.26
N PHE A 26 12.85 6.75 16.22
CA PHE A 26 11.43 7.08 16.25
C PHE A 26 10.61 6.06 15.46
N ASP A 27 9.40 5.76 15.95
CA ASP A 27 8.48 4.89 15.21
C ASP A 27 7.95 5.62 13.97
N ASP A 28 8.21 5.02 12.81
CA ASP A 28 7.64 5.39 11.52
C ASP A 28 6.35 4.62 11.26
N ILE A 29 5.65 4.97 10.18
CA ILE A 29 4.36 4.37 9.83
C ILE A 29 4.32 3.99 8.35
N VAL A 30 3.86 2.77 8.08
CA VAL A 30 3.48 2.30 6.74
C VAL A 30 1.98 2.14 6.69
N VAL A 31 1.32 2.71 5.68
CA VAL A 31 -0.14 2.65 5.53
C VAL A 31 -0.51 2.10 4.17
N GLY A 32 -1.31 1.04 4.15
CA GLY A 32 -1.94 0.49 2.94
C GLY A 32 -3.33 1.09 2.72
N SER A 33 -3.58 1.61 1.53
CA SER A 33 -4.86 2.25 1.16
C SER A 33 -5.40 1.75 -0.18
N THR A 34 -6.72 1.82 -0.36
CA THR A 34 -7.42 1.57 -1.62
C THR A 34 -8.40 2.70 -1.92
N ARG A 35 -8.93 2.75 -3.14
CA ARG A 35 -9.97 3.72 -3.49
C ARG A 35 -11.31 3.37 -2.86
N LYS A 36 -12.01 4.39 -2.38
CA LYS A 36 -13.42 4.31 -1.97
C LYS A 36 -14.36 4.29 -3.17
N ASN A 37 -14.02 5.03 -4.21
CA ASN A 37 -14.78 5.15 -5.46
C ASN A 37 -13.84 5.35 -6.67
N PRO A 38 -13.94 4.53 -7.72
CA PRO A 38 -14.64 3.24 -7.74
C PRO A 38 -14.01 2.29 -6.71
N TYR A 39 -14.86 1.50 -6.04
CA TYR A 39 -14.49 0.74 -4.86
C TYR A 39 -13.40 -0.29 -5.19
N TYR A 40 -12.27 -0.22 -4.48
CA TYR A 40 -11.09 -1.08 -4.67
C TYR A 40 -10.39 -1.03 -6.04
N ALA A 41 -10.69 -0.04 -6.86
CA ALA A 41 -10.06 0.14 -8.17
C ALA A 41 -8.66 0.80 -8.05
N GLY A 42 -7.76 0.14 -7.34
CA GLY A 42 -6.39 0.59 -7.07
C GLY A 42 -6.01 0.43 -5.60
N ARG A 43 -4.72 0.20 -5.36
CA ARG A 43 -4.11 0.15 -4.03
C ARG A 43 -2.74 0.83 -4.00
N HIS A 44 -2.44 1.50 -2.89
CA HIS A 44 -1.22 2.24 -2.70
C HIS A 44 -0.75 2.16 -1.25
N VAL A 45 0.55 2.00 -1.05
CA VAL A 45 1.24 2.01 0.24
C VAL A 45 1.96 3.34 0.40
N GLN A 46 1.76 4.00 1.54
CA GLN A 46 2.53 5.18 1.94
C GLN A 46 3.52 4.82 3.03
N ILE A 47 4.75 5.35 2.91
CA ILE A 47 5.80 5.26 3.92
C ILE A 47 5.97 6.65 4.53
N LEU A 48 5.57 6.78 5.79
CA LEU A 48 5.55 8.01 6.55
C LEU A 48 6.65 7.95 7.62
N ILE A 49 7.69 8.75 7.44
CA ILE A 49 8.83 8.80 8.35
C ILE A 49 8.60 9.88 9.40
N SER A 50 8.76 9.51 10.66
CA SER A 50 8.62 10.41 11.80
C SER A 50 9.75 11.44 11.82
N ASN A 51 9.43 12.68 12.20
CA ASN A 51 10.43 13.71 12.45
C ASN A 51 10.81 13.78 13.95
N GLY A 52 10.30 12.87 14.78
CA GLY A 52 10.53 12.85 16.23
C GLY A 52 9.78 13.92 17.03
N ASP A 53 9.05 14.82 16.36
CA ASP A 53 8.26 15.91 16.96
C ASP A 53 6.74 15.67 16.88
N GLY A 54 6.34 14.45 16.53
CA GLY A 54 4.94 14.07 16.30
C GLY A 54 4.42 14.40 14.88
N THR A 55 5.27 14.94 14.01
CA THR A 55 4.98 15.09 12.58
C THR A 55 5.62 13.98 11.76
N PHE A 56 5.10 13.78 10.55
CA PHE A 56 5.55 12.74 9.63
C PHE A 56 5.77 13.32 8.24
N ALA A 57 6.85 12.90 7.58
CA ALA A 57 7.16 13.20 6.19
C ALA A 57 6.79 11.99 5.31
N ASP A 58 6.08 12.24 4.21
CA ASP A 58 5.85 11.21 3.19
C ASP A 58 7.15 10.97 2.40
N GLN A 59 7.75 9.79 2.57
CA GLN A 59 8.94 9.35 1.85
C GLN A 59 8.64 8.18 0.89
N THR A 60 7.38 8.01 0.51
CA THR A 60 6.97 6.90 -0.35
C THR A 60 7.72 6.90 -1.67
N SER A 61 7.88 8.06 -2.31
CA SER A 61 8.53 8.13 -3.63
C SER A 61 10.02 7.77 -3.62
N SER A 62 10.72 7.94 -2.50
CA SER A 62 12.13 7.56 -2.39
C SER A 62 12.34 6.13 -1.91
N ARG A 63 11.41 5.59 -1.12
CA ARG A 63 11.54 4.27 -0.50
C ARG A 63 10.75 3.18 -1.20
N PHE A 64 9.66 3.53 -1.87
CA PHE A 64 8.77 2.60 -2.57
C PHE A 64 8.11 3.26 -3.81
N PRO A 65 8.90 3.59 -4.84
CA PRO A 65 8.43 4.30 -6.03
C PRO A 65 7.54 3.44 -6.94
N ASP A 66 7.81 2.13 -7.03
CA ASP A 66 7.21 1.25 -8.04
C ASP A 66 5.95 0.57 -7.52
N GLN A 67 4.82 1.29 -7.63
CA GLN A 67 3.51 0.81 -7.21
C GLN A 67 2.55 0.68 -8.41
N PRO A 68 2.72 -0.31 -9.29
CA PRO A 68 1.99 -0.41 -10.57
C PRO A 68 0.48 -0.63 -10.42
N ARG A 69 -0.02 -0.92 -9.21
CA ARG A 69 -1.46 -1.05 -8.90
C ARG A 69 -2.05 0.20 -8.22
N SER A 70 -1.28 1.28 -8.13
CA SER A 70 -1.73 2.55 -7.56
C SER A 70 -2.73 3.28 -8.46
N ASP A 71 -2.59 3.11 -9.78
CA ASP A 71 -3.48 3.68 -10.77
C ASP A 71 -4.90 3.12 -10.69
N LEU A 72 -5.81 3.85 -11.34
CA LEU A 72 -7.19 3.41 -11.48
C LEU A 72 -7.22 2.15 -12.36
N ASP A 73 -7.63 1.03 -11.78
CA ASP A 73 -7.92 -0.20 -12.51
C ASP A 73 -9.43 -0.53 -12.40
N PRO A 74 -10.24 -0.10 -13.39
CA PRO A 74 -11.68 -0.36 -13.41
C PRO A 74 -12.02 -1.86 -13.48
N SER A 75 -11.08 -2.72 -13.92
CA SER A 75 -11.32 -4.16 -13.98
C SER A 75 -11.42 -4.81 -12.59
N LEU A 76 -10.99 -4.10 -11.55
CA LEU A 76 -11.06 -4.53 -10.15
C LEU A 76 -12.32 -4.03 -9.43
N GLU A 77 -13.09 -3.12 -10.05
CA GLU A 77 -14.32 -2.58 -9.48
C GLU A 77 -15.33 -3.69 -9.18
N GLY A 78 -15.83 -3.73 -7.94
CA GLY A 78 -16.89 -4.68 -7.54
C GLY A 78 -16.47 -6.15 -7.49
N THR A 79 -15.20 -6.50 -7.73
CA THR A 79 -14.73 -7.89 -7.73
C THR A 79 -14.66 -8.52 -6.34
N GLY A 80 -14.70 -7.72 -5.26
CA GLY A 80 -14.51 -8.20 -3.88
C GLY A 80 -13.09 -8.69 -3.57
N ILE A 81 -12.19 -8.69 -4.57
CA ILE A 81 -10.78 -9.13 -4.44
C ILE A 81 -9.93 -8.12 -3.65
N GLY A 82 -10.44 -6.89 -3.47
CA GLY A 82 -9.77 -5.85 -2.66
C GLY A 82 -9.85 -6.05 -1.15
N GLY A 83 -10.67 -6.98 -0.66
CA GLY A 83 -10.75 -7.37 0.76
C GLY A 83 -9.77 -8.47 1.17
N GLY A 84 -8.90 -8.90 0.26
CA GLY A 84 -7.88 -9.90 0.56
C GLY A 84 -6.76 -9.28 1.39
N VAL A 85 -6.75 -9.62 2.67
CA VAL A 85 -5.62 -9.53 3.63
C VAL A 85 -4.32 -9.13 2.94
N ILE A 86 -3.82 -7.93 3.23
CA ILE A 86 -2.45 -7.56 2.90
C ILE A 86 -1.58 -8.45 3.80
N THR A 87 -1.23 -9.65 3.32
CA THR A 87 -0.13 -10.38 3.94
C THR A 87 1.12 -9.63 3.56
N LEU A 88 1.59 -8.77 4.47
CA LEU A 88 2.96 -8.26 4.52
C LEU A 88 3.87 -9.48 4.67
N GLN A 89 4.15 -10.14 3.57
CA GLN A 89 4.99 -11.33 3.51
C GLN A 89 6.09 -11.03 2.52
N ASP A 90 7.21 -10.57 3.09
CA ASP A 90 8.53 -10.56 2.46
C ASP A 90 8.80 -11.97 1.88
N PHE A 91 8.74 -12.09 0.55
CA PHE A 91 8.81 -13.38 -0.15
C PHE A 91 10.18 -13.64 -0.79
N ASP A 92 11.05 -12.64 -0.89
CA ASP A 92 12.40 -12.76 -1.47
C ASP A 92 13.53 -12.14 -0.62
N GLY A 93 13.23 -11.51 0.52
CA GLY A 93 14.21 -11.15 1.54
C GLY A 93 15.05 -9.93 1.21
N ASP A 94 14.57 -9.03 0.35
CA ASP A 94 15.32 -7.85 -0.11
C ASP A 94 14.85 -6.52 0.51
N GLY A 95 13.76 -6.56 1.30
CA GLY A 95 13.26 -5.44 2.07
C GLY A 95 12.27 -4.53 1.33
N ASP A 96 11.71 -4.95 0.19
CA ASP A 96 10.59 -4.26 -0.46
C ASP A 96 9.26 -5.05 -0.48
N LEU A 97 8.15 -4.35 -0.79
CA LEU A 97 6.78 -4.85 -0.64
C LEU A 97 6.26 -5.47 -1.94
N ASP A 98 6.34 -6.79 -2.01
CA ASP A 98 6.11 -7.52 -3.25
C ASP A 98 4.63 -7.95 -3.42
N THR A 99 3.97 -7.58 -4.53
CA THR A 99 2.56 -7.98 -4.77
C THR A 99 2.34 -8.79 -6.05
N ARG A 100 2.35 -10.13 -5.94
CA ARG A 100 2.06 -11.03 -7.08
C ARG A 100 0.65 -11.65 -7.00
N ARG A 101 -0.01 -11.73 -8.16
CA ARG A 101 -1.31 -12.39 -8.37
C ARG A 101 -1.04 -13.70 -9.10
N TYR A 102 -1.45 -14.85 -8.55
CA TYR A 102 -1.55 -16.09 -9.31
C TYR A 102 -2.87 -16.08 -10.10
N THR A 103 -2.81 -15.97 -11.42
CA THR A 103 -3.92 -16.34 -12.31
C THR A 103 -3.51 -17.56 -13.12
N GLY A 104 -3.67 -18.74 -12.52
CA GLY A 104 -3.58 -20.01 -13.24
C GLY A 104 -4.88 -20.29 -13.98
N HIS A 105 -4.98 -19.85 -15.23
CA HIS A 105 -5.96 -20.40 -16.18
C HIS A 105 -5.40 -21.73 -16.69
N ILE A 106 -6.01 -22.85 -16.30
CA ILE A 106 -5.71 -24.17 -16.84
C ILE A 106 -6.73 -24.46 -17.93
N TRP A 107 -6.29 -24.51 -19.19
CA TRP A 107 -7.10 -25.02 -20.29
C TRP A 107 -6.89 -26.54 -20.38
N TRP A 108 -7.98 -27.31 -20.48
CA TRP A 108 -7.93 -28.69 -20.95
C TRP A 108 -8.41 -28.74 -22.40
N SER A 109 -7.56 -29.25 -23.28
CA SER A 109 -7.92 -30.20 -24.34
C SER A 109 -6.67 -30.94 -24.77
#